data_AF-A0A962EC65-F1
#
_entry.id   AF-A0A962EC65-F1
#
_cell.length_a   1.000
_cell.length_b   1.000
_cell.length_c   1.000
_cell.angle_alpha   90.00
_cell.angle_beta   90.00
_cell.angle_gamma   90.00
#
_symmetry.space_group_name_H-M   'P 1'
#
loop_
_entity.id
_entity.type
_entity.pdbx_description
1 polymer ?
#
loop_
_entity_poly.entity_id
_entity_poly.type
_entity_poly.pdbx_seq_one_letter_code
_entity_poly.pdbx_strand_id
1 'polypeptide(L)' 'MATARSLIVQPGQLGHFHVVVRCVQQLFLCGRCRVSGRNYDHRRGWIETRILELGELFAVSVHSY' A
#
# COMPACT_ATOMS: atom_id res chain seq x y z
N MET A 1 13.14 -7.78 -6.42
CA MET A 1 12.81 -9.19 -6.12
C MET A 1 11.99 -9.23 -4.83
N ALA A 2 11.07 -10.18 -4.69
CA ALA A 2 10.39 -10.41 -3.41
C ALA A 2 11.35 -11.17 -2.50
N THR A 3 11.68 -10.60 -1.34
CA THR A 3 12.48 -11.26 -0.29
C THR A 3 11.54 -12.01 0.64
N ALA A 4 11.92 -13.21 1.07
CA ALA A 4 11.12 -13.99 2.02
C ALA A 4 10.95 -13.23 3.35
N ARG A 5 9.73 -13.21 3.88
CA ARG A 5 9.41 -12.48 5.12
C ARG A 5 10.28 -12.90 6.31
N SER A 6 10.62 -14.19 6.40
CA SER A 6 11.49 -14.73 7.46
C SER A 6 12.90 -14.14 7.47
N LEU A 7 13.37 -13.58 6.35
CA LEU A 7 14.68 -12.93 6.26
C LEU A 7 14.64 -11.45 6.66
N ILE A 8 13.45 -10.85 6.75
CA ILE A 8 13.25 -9.41 7.00
C ILE A 8 12.65 -9.17 8.39
N VAL A 9 11.83 -10.13 8.88
CA VAL A 9 11.08 -10.01 10.14
C VAL A 9 11.58 -11.04 11.13
N GLN A 10 12.12 -10.58 12.25
CA GLN A 10 12.46 -11.43 13.38
C GLN A 10 11.20 -11.71 14.22
N PRO A 11 10.89 -12.97 14.55
CA PRO A 11 9.76 -13.30 15.42
C PRO A 11 9.88 -12.61 16.78
N GLY A 12 8.79 -12.00 17.27
CA GLY A 12 8.73 -11.36 18.58
C GLY A 12 9.30 -9.94 18.65
N GLN A 13 9.85 -9.41 17.54
CA GLN A 13 10.38 -8.04 17.50
C GLN A 13 9.40 -7.08 16.81
N LEU A 14 9.24 -5.88 17.37
CA LEU A 14 8.56 -4.77 16.71
C LEU A 14 9.45 -4.23 15.58
N GLY A 15 8.85 -3.95 14.41
CA GLY A 15 9.56 -3.42 13.26
C GLY A 15 8.71 -2.43 12.47
N HIS A 16 9.39 -1.43 11.90
CA HIS A 16 8.78 -0.48 10.97
C HIS A 16 9.17 -0.90 9.55
N PHE A 17 8.16 -1.11 8.69
CA PHE A 17 8.37 -1.58 7.34
C PHE A 17 7.82 -0.56 6.34
N HIS A 18 8.63 -0.22 5.34
CA HIS A 18 8.15 0.52 4.17
C HIS A 18 7.59 -0.48 3.15
N VAL A 19 6.27 -0.44 2.95
CA VAL A 19 5.56 -1.35 2.05
C VAL A 19 5.12 -0.58 0.81
N VAL A 20 5.38 -1.17 -0.36
CA VAL A 20 4.95 -0.62 -1.65
C VAL A 20 4.14 -1.68 -2.38
N VAL A 21 2.95 -1.32 -2.84
CA VAL A 21 2.12 -2.14 -3.72
C VAL A 21 2.15 -1.54 -5.11
N ARG A 22 2.38 -2.37 -6.12
CA ARG A 22 2.26 -1.97 -7.52
C ARG A 22 1.06 -2.65 -8.15
N CYS A 23 0.23 -1.87 -8.81
CA CYS A 23 -0.84 -2.40 -9.62
C CYS A 23 -0.27 -3.08 -10.86
N VAL A 24 -0.79 -4.25 -11.19
CA VAL A 24 -0.48 -4.94 -12.44
C VAL A 24 -1.49 -4.56 -13.53
N GLN A 25 -1.19 -4.92 -14.78
CA GLN A 25 -2.12 -4.76 -15.91
C GLN A 25 -2.64 -3.33 -16.14
N GLN A 26 -1.85 -2.30 -15.83
CA GLN A 26 -2.23 -0.89 -16.03
C GLN A 26 -3.51 -0.47 -15.26
N LEU A 27 -3.87 -1.17 -14.17
CA LEU A 27 -4.96 -0.76 -13.29
C LEU A 27 -4.48 0.29 -12.29
N PHE A 28 -4.30 1.53 -12.73
CA PHE A 28 -3.87 2.64 -11.87
C PHE A 28 -4.84 2.84 -10.70
N LEU A 29 -4.33 2.75 -9.47
CA LEU A 29 -5.08 3.10 -8.26
C LEU A 29 -5.35 4.61 -8.18
N CYS A 30 -4.33 5.41 -8.46
CA CYS A 30 -4.37 6.87 -8.49
C CYS A 30 -3.42 7.42 -9.56
N GLY A 31 -3.50 8.72 -9.84
CA GLY A 31 -2.71 9.41 -10.85
C GLY A 31 -3.27 9.30 -12.27
N ARG A 32 -2.55 9.93 -13.20
CA ARG A 32 -2.88 9.93 -14.63
C ARG A 32 -2.31 8.70 -15.34
N CYS A 33 -3.18 7.90 -15.92
CA CYS A 33 -2.78 6.79 -16.78
C CYS A 33 -2.17 7.32 -18.08
N ARG A 34 -0.92 6.94 -18.38
CA ARG A 34 -0.21 7.41 -19.58
C ARG A 34 -0.83 6.93 -20.89
N VAL A 35 -1.43 5.73 -20.89
CA VAL A 35 -2.01 5.12 -22.10
C VAL A 35 -3.40 5.69 -22.40
N SER A 36 -4.27 5.79 -21.39
CA SER A 36 -5.65 6.25 -21.58
C SER A 36 -5.85 7.75 -21.36
N GLY A 37 -4.86 8.46 -20.79
CA GLY A 37 -4.95 9.87 -20.40
C GLY A 37 -5.86 10.17 -19.20
N ARG A 38 -6.61 9.18 -18.69
CA ARG A 38 -7.57 9.33 -17.58
C ARG A 38 -6.86 9.56 -16.25
N ASN A 39 -7.42 10.44 -15.41
CA ASN A 39 -6.96 10.67 -14.04
C ASN A 39 -7.82 9.89 -13.02
N TYR A 40 -7.16 9.11 -12.17
CA TYR A 40 -7.78 8.30 -11.12
C TYR A 40 -7.60 8.88 -9.70
N ASP A 41 -7.10 10.11 -9.56
CA ASP A 41 -6.86 10.75 -8.25
C ASP A 41 -8.12 10.87 -7.37
N HIS A 42 -9.32 10.86 -7.96
CA HIS A 42 -10.58 10.83 -7.22
C HIS A 42 -10.70 9.63 -6.26
N ARG A 43 -9.92 8.56 -6.45
CA ARG A 43 -9.91 7.36 -5.60
C ARG A 43 -9.00 7.51 -4.38
N ARG A 44 -8.14 8.52 -4.33
CA ARG A 44 -7.09 8.64 -3.29
C ARG A 44 -7.66 8.63 -1.88
N GLY A 45 -8.74 9.39 -1.64
CA GLY A 45 -9.39 9.42 -0.33
C GLY A 45 -10.00 8.07 0.08
N TRP A 46 -10.53 7.30 -0.87
CA TRP A 46 -11.06 5.95 -0.60
C TRP A 46 -9.94 4.98 -0.22
N ILE A 47 -8.79 5.09 -0.90
CA ILE A 47 -7.63 4.23 -0.61
C ILE A 47 -7.06 4.56 0.76
N GLU A 48 -6.88 5.84 1.09
CA GLU A 48 -6.41 6.29 2.40
C GLU A 48 -7.32 5.81 3.53
N THR A 49 -8.64 6.04 3.39
CA THR A 49 -9.64 5.57 4.36
C THR A 49 -9.54 4.05 4.56
N ARG A 50 -9.42 3.29 3.48
CA ARG A 50 -9.33 1.84 3.55
C ARG A 50 -8.02 1.35 4.20
N ILE A 51 -6.91 2.04 3.97
CA ILE A 51 -5.63 1.71 4.60
C ILE A 51 -5.70 1.92 6.11
N LEU A 52 -6.29 3.03 6.56
CA LEU A 52 -6.46 3.31 7.98
C LEU A 52 -7.37 2.28 8.66
N GLU A 53 -8.51 1.96 8.05
CA GLU A 53 -9.45 0.94 8.54
C GLU A 53 -8.77 -0.44 8.68
N LEU A 54 -7.99 -0.86 7.68
CA LEU A 54 -7.26 -2.13 7.74
C LEU A 54 -6.14 -2.10 8.79
N GLY A 55 -5.50 -0.95 9.00
CA GLY A 55 -4.52 -0.75 10.07
C GLY A 55 -5.12 -1.04 11.45
N GLU A 56 -6.31 -0.51 11.72
CA GLU A 56 -7.04 -0.78 12.97
C GLU A 56 -7.39 -2.26 13.11
N LEU A 57 -7.95 -2.89 12.06
CA LEU A 57 -8.39 -4.29 12.08
C LEU A 57 -7.23 -5.28 12.31
N PHE A 58 -6.06 -5.01 11.74
CA PHE A 58 -4.89 -5.90 11.85
C PHE A 58 -3.92 -5.51 12.97
N ALA A 59 -4.28 -4.54 13.80
CA ALA A 59 -3.42 -4.00 14.86
C ALA A 59 -2.05 -3.52 14.31
N VAL A 60 -2.06 -2.83 13.17
CA VAL A 60 -0.86 -2.25 12.52
C VAL A 60 -0.96 -0.73 12.52
N SER A 61 0.08 -0.06 13.01
CA SER A 61 0.15 1.40 13.02
C SER A 61 0.69 1.95 11.69
N VAL A 62 -0.10 2.79 11.02
CA VAL A 62 0.28 3.47 9.77
C VAL A 62 0.95 4.81 10.10
N HIS A 63 2.22 4.96 9.70
CA HIS A 63 3.00 6.17 9.98
C HIS A 63 2.96 7.19 8.84
N SER A 64 2.82 6.72 7.60
CA SER A 64 2.73 7.56 6.40
C SER A 64 2.08 6.80 5.25
N TYR A 65 1.35 7.52 4.39
CA TYR A 65 0.74 7.06 3.14
C TYR A 65 0.71 8.20 2.11
#